data_AF-A0A938J731-F1
#
_entry.id   AF-A0A938J731-F1
#
_cell.length_a   1.000
_cell.length_b   1.000
_cell.length_c   1.000
_cell.angle_alpha   90.00
_cell.angle_beta   90.00
_cell.angle_gamma   90.00
#
_symmetry.space_group_name_H-M   'P 1'
#
loop_
_entity.id
_entity.type
_entity.pdbx_description
1 polymer ?
#
loop_
_entity_poly.entity_id
_entity_poly.type
_entity_poly.pdbx_seq_one_letter_code
_entity_poly.pdbx_strand_id
1 'polypeptide(L)'
;METILDIHETWGYVAIALNALAGIYALIAWKVRAWRGRGVWIVTIVAEVAILIQVLLGTILVAGDEAYRESVPRFHMFYGFVIFITVGLLYQYRAQMKGRQELLYGIGGLFIMGLGIRAVLQVAT
;
A
#
# COMPACT_ATOMS: atom_id res chain seq x y z
N MET A 1 15.09 5.20 17.22
CA MET A 1 14.37 4.12 16.52
C MET A 1 12.92 4.06 16.98
N GLU A 2 12.65 4.18 18.28
CA GLU A 2 11.30 4.28 18.89
C GLU A 2 10.34 5.24 18.17
N THR A 3 10.69 6.52 17.97
CA THR A 3 9.80 7.46 17.25
C THR A 3 9.45 7.01 15.82
N ILE A 4 10.37 6.35 15.12
CA ILE A 4 10.11 5.83 13.76
C ILE A 4 9.15 4.64 13.84
N LEU A 5 9.29 3.80 14.87
CA LEU A 5 8.39 2.68 15.13
C LEU A 5 6.96 3.16 15.42
N ASP A 6 6.79 4.14 16.31
CA ASP A 6 5.46 4.70 16.62
C ASP A 6 4.77 5.26 15.37
N ILE A 7 5.54 5.96 14.54
CA ILE A 7 5.06 6.48 13.25
C ILE A 7 4.72 5.31 12.33
N HIS A 8 5.58 4.30 12.20
CA HIS A 8 5.35 3.13 11.34
C HIS A 8 4.07 2.36 11.73
N GLU A 9 3.81 2.17 13.02
CA GLU A 9 2.60 1.50 13.50
C GLU A 9 1.35 2.29 13.16
N THR A 10 1.34 3.59 13.49
CA THR A 10 0.16 4.45 13.27
C THR A 10 -0.07 4.69 11.77
N TRP A 11 0.99 4.98 11.02
CA TRP A 11 0.94 5.26 9.59
C TRP A 11 0.51 4.04 8.78
N GLY A 12 0.82 2.83 9.27
CA GLY A 12 0.37 1.58 8.65
C GLY A 12 -1.15 1.53 8.47
N TYR A 13 -1.91 1.87 9.51
CA TYR A 13 -3.38 1.90 9.43
C TYR A 13 -3.89 2.98 8.46
N VAL A 14 -3.24 4.14 8.44
CA VAL A 14 -3.57 5.23 7.51
C VAL A 14 -3.34 4.78 6.06
N ALA A 15 -2.19 4.20 5.76
CA ALA A 15 -1.84 3.74 4.43
C ALA A 15 -2.78 2.61 3.95
N ILE A 16 -3.15 1.67 4.84
CA ILE A 16 -4.14 0.61 4.56
C ILE A 16 -5.49 1.22 4.20
N ALA A 17 -5.99 2.16 5.02
CA ALA A 17 -7.29 2.79 4.80
C ALA A 17 -7.32 3.60 3.49
N LEU A 18 -6.26 4.35 3.19
CA LEU A 18 -6.16 5.10 1.93
C LEU A 18 -6.18 4.18 0.71
N ASN A 19 -5.48 3.04 0.76
CA ASN A 19 -5.50 2.06 -0.35
C ASN A 19 -6.85 1.36 -0.50
N ALA A 20 -7.55 1.10 0.61
CA ALA A 20 -8.91 0.59 0.58
C ALA A 20 -9.86 1.58 -0.12
N LEU A 21 -9.85 2.84 0.31
CA LEU A 21 -10.70 3.90 -0.22
C LEU A 21 -10.38 4.19 -1.69
N ALA A 22 -9.10 4.28 -2.05
CA ALA A 22 -8.66 4.47 -3.44
C ALA A 22 -9.09 3.29 -4.32
N GLY A 23 -8.90 2.05 -3.84
CA GLY A 23 -9.31 0.83 -4.54
C GLY A 23 -10.82 0.81 -4.82
N ILE A 24 -11.63 1.07 -3.79
CA ILE A 24 -13.09 1.15 -3.92
C ILE A 24 -13.49 2.25 -4.90
N TYR A 25 -12.94 3.45 -4.76
CA TYR A 25 -13.27 4.57 -5.64
C TYR A 25 -12.90 4.27 -7.10
N ALA A 26 -11.73 3.71 -7.36
CA ALA A 26 -11.33 3.31 -8.71
C ALA A 26 -12.25 2.21 -9.29
N LEU A 27 -12.66 1.22 -8.49
CA LEU A 27 -13.62 0.20 -8.94
C LEU A 27 -15.02 0.79 -9.25
N ILE A 28 -15.47 1.74 -8.44
CA ILE A 28 -16.71 2.49 -8.72
C ILE A 28 -16.56 3.26 -10.02
N ALA A 29 -15.48 4.00 -10.23
CA ALA A 29 -15.23 4.77 -11.45
C ALA A 29 -15.03 3.88 -12.70
N TRP A 30 -14.55 2.65 -12.52
CA TRP A 30 -14.48 1.66 -13.61
C TRP A 30 -15.89 1.34 -14.13
N LYS A 31 -16.85 1.09 -13.23
CA LYS A 31 -18.25 0.77 -13.56
C LYS A 31 -19.09 2.00 -13.93
N VAL A 32 -18.92 3.10 -13.20
CA VAL A 32 -19.72 4.32 -13.28
C VAL A 32 -18.88 5.42 -13.91
N ARG A 33 -19.06 5.64 -15.22
CA ARG A 33 -18.24 6.59 -16.00
C ARG A 33 -18.26 8.02 -15.45
N ALA A 34 -19.36 8.46 -14.83
CA ALA A 34 -19.48 9.80 -14.24
C ALA A 34 -18.49 10.07 -13.08
N TRP A 35 -17.96 9.01 -12.47
CA TRP A 35 -17.01 9.12 -11.35
C TRP A 35 -15.55 9.11 -11.81
N ARG A 36 -15.30 9.00 -13.12
CA ARG A 36 -13.96 9.07 -13.72
C ARG A 36 -13.45 10.50 -13.73
N GLY A 37 -12.12 10.62 -13.81
CA GLY A 37 -11.45 11.91 -13.98
C GLY A 37 -10.31 12.06 -12.98
N ARG A 38 -9.93 13.32 -12.73
CA ARG A 38 -8.76 13.67 -11.92
C ARG A 38 -8.86 13.19 -10.46
N GLY A 39 -10.07 13.14 -9.90
CA GLY A 39 -10.31 12.72 -8.51
C GLY A 39 -9.77 11.33 -8.20
N VAL A 40 -10.09 10.33 -9.05
CA VAL A 40 -9.61 8.95 -8.90
C VAL A 40 -8.08 8.92 -8.83
N TRP A 41 -7.41 9.61 -9.75
CA TRP A 41 -5.95 9.59 -9.83
C TRP A 41 -5.27 10.31 -8.67
N ILE A 42 -5.83 11.41 -8.18
CA ILE A 42 -5.29 12.09 -6.97
C ILE A 42 -5.35 11.14 -5.78
N VAL A 43 -6.51 10.51 -5.54
CA VAL A 43 -6.69 9.59 -4.42
C VAL A 43 -5.78 8.36 -4.55
N THR A 44 -5.66 7.78 -5.75
CA THR A 44 -4.73 6.67 -6.01
C THR A 44 -3.28 7.05 -5.74
N ILE A 45 -2.83 8.21 -6.24
CA ILE A 45 -1.44 8.66 -6.01
C ILE A 45 -1.18 8.89 -4.52
N VAL A 46 -2.11 9.51 -3.80
CA VAL A 46 -1.98 9.72 -2.35
C VAL A 46 -1.88 8.38 -1.61
N ALA A 47 -2.70 7.40 -1.98
CA ALA A 47 -2.67 6.06 -1.38
C ALA A 47 -1.38 5.29 -1.67
N GLU A 48 -0.89 5.33 -2.91
CA GLU A 48 0.36 4.67 -3.29
C GLU A 48 1.58 5.33 -2.63
N VAL A 49 1.61 6.66 -2.56
CA VAL A 49 2.66 7.38 -1.83
C VAL A 49 2.62 7.03 -0.35
N ALA A 50 1.43 6.99 0.26
CA ALA A 50 1.30 6.65 1.68
C ALA A 50 1.84 5.24 1.98
N ILE A 51 1.53 4.24 1.15
CA ILE A 51 2.04 2.89 1.38
C ILE A 51 3.54 2.76 1.07
N LEU A 52 4.07 3.52 0.11
CA LEU A 52 5.53 3.56 -0.12
C LEU A 52 6.27 4.19 1.07
N ILE A 53 5.71 5.23 1.69
CA ILE A 53 6.24 5.78 2.95
C ILE A 53 6.22 4.70 4.04
N GLN A 54 5.15 3.92 4.16
CA GLN A 54 5.07 2.84 5.14
C GLN A 54 6.17 1.79 4.96
N VAL A 55 6.40 1.35 3.72
CA VAL A 55 7.48 0.41 3.39
C VAL A 55 8.86 1.03 3.66
N LEU A 56 9.05 2.31 3.35
CA LEU A 56 10.31 3.00 3.62
C LEU A 56 10.61 3.07 5.11
N LEU A 57 9.63 3.43 5.95
CA LEU A 57 9.78 3.46 7.40
C LEU A 57 10.16 2.08 7.96
N GLY A 58 9.48 1.03 7.51
CA GLY A 58 9.80 -0.35 7.89
C GLY A 58 11.21 -0.76 7.47
N THR A 59 11.64 -0.33 6.28
CA THR A 59 13.00 -0.59 5.76
C THR A 59 14.06 0.13 6.59
N ILE A 60 13.80 1.38 7.00
CA ILE A 60 14.69 2.14 7.88
C ILE A 60 14.85 1.44 9.24
N LEU A 61 13.76 0.94 9.83
CA LEU A 61 13.80 0.20 11.10
C LEU A 61 14.64 -1.08 10.97
N VAL A 62 14.39 -1.89 9.94
CA VAL A 62 15.12 -3.15 9.70
C VAL A 62 16.60 -2.91 9.40
N ALA A 63 16.94 -1.83 8.70
CA ALA A 63 18.33 -1.52 8.36
C ALA A 63 19.09 -0.81 9.49
N GLY A 64 18.38 -0.05 10.34
CA GLY A 64 18.97 0.81 11.37
C GLY A 64 19.04 0.19 12.76
N ASP A 65 18.34 -0.93 13.00
CA ASP A 65 18.27 -1.57 14.32
C ASP A 65 18.33 -3.10 14.19
N GLU A 66 19.43 -3.68 14.64
CA GLU A 66 19.66 -5.12 14.58
C GLU A 66 18.72 -5.92 15.49
N ALA A 67 18.43 -5.41 16.69
CA ALA A 67 17.52 -6.08 17.61
C ALA A 67 16.10 -6.11 17.03
N TYR A 68 15.65 -4.99 16.44
CA TYR A 68 14.37 -4.95 15.74
C TYR A 68 14.31 -5.90 14.55
N ARG A 69 15.38 -5.96 13.74
CA ARG A 69 15.49 -6.85 12.59
C ARG A 69 15.37 -8.33 12.99
N GLU A 70 15.91 -8.70 14.14
CA GLU A 70 15.83 -10.07 14.65
C GLU A 70 14.47 -10.40 15.26
N SER A 71 13.81 -9.42 15.89
CA SER A 71 12.49 -9.61 16.50
C SER A 71 11.34 -9.59 15.50
N VAL A 72 11.46 -8.85 14.40
CA VAL A 72 10.36 -8.68 13.44
C VAL A 72 10.08 -9.98 12.65
N PRO A 73 8.81 -10.42 12.54
CA PRO A 73 8.46 -11.61 11.78
C PRO A 73 8.88 -11.53 10.31
N ARG A 74 9.52 -12.59 9.79
CA ARG A 74 9.97 -12.64 8.37
C ARG A 74 8.84 -12.42 7.37
N PHE A 75 7.65 -12.93 7.64
CA PHE A 75 6.53 -12.74 6.73
C PHE A 75 6.00 -11.29 6.72
N HIS A 76 6.19 -10.51 7.80
CA HIS A 76 5.83 -9.09 7.81
C HIS A 76 6.68 -8.34 6.78
N MET A 77 7.99 -8.59 6.80
CA MET A 77 8.93 -8.06 5.81
C MET A 77 8.60 -8.54 4.39
N PHE A 78 8.20 -9.81 4.23
CA PHE A 78 7.76 -10.35 2.94
C PHE A 78 6.55 -9.59 2.39
N TYR A 79 5.52 -9.34 3.20
CA TYR A 79 4.35 -8.58 2.76
C TYR A 79 4.71 -7.14 2.40
N GLY A 80 5.58 -6.48 3.17
CA GLY A 80 6.11 -5.15 2.83
C GLY A 80 6.81 -5.12 1.46
N PHE A 81 7.63 -6.14 1.16
CA PHE A 81 8.27 -6.29 -0.13
C PHE A 81 7.26 -6.53 -1.27
N VAL A 82 6.27 -7.41 -1.07
CA VAL A 82 5.23 -7.66 -2.08
C VAL A 82 4.42 -6.39 -2.36
N ILE A 83 4.11 -5.59 -1.34
CA ILE A 83 3.45 -4.28 -1.50
C ILE A 83 4.30 -3.36 -2.40
N PHE A 84 5.59 -3.22 -2.12
CA PHE A 84 6.50 -2.38 -2.92
C PHE A 84 6.53 -2.81 -4.40
N ILE A 85 6.73 -4.11 -4.65
CA ILE A 85 6.73 -4.66 -6.00
C ILE A 85 5.37 -4.48 -6.67
N THR A 86 4.26 -4.63 -5.93
CA THR A 86 2.90 -4.42 -6.46
C THR A 86 2.74 -3.01 -7.01
N VAL A 87 3.14 -1.96 -6.27
CA VAL A 87 3.08 -0.58 -6.76
C VAL A 87 3.88 -0.42 -8.06
N GLY A 88 5.10 -0.97 -8.11
CA GLY A 88 5.91 -0.97 -9.32
C GLY A 88 5.24 -1.67 -10.51
N LEU A 89 4.60 -2.83 -10.28
CA LEU A 89 3.86 -3.56 -11.31
C LEU A 89 2.63 -2.79 -11.78
N LEU A 90 1.84 -2.19 -10.88
CA LEU A 90 0.70 -1.35 -11.27
C LEU A 90 1.13 -0.23 -12.21
N TYR A 91 2.22 0.46 -11.87
CA TYR A 91 2.78 1.49 -12.74
C TYR A 91 3.29 0.94 -14.08
N GLN A 92 4.01 -0.18 -14.07
CA GLN A 92 4.56 -0.80 -15.28
C GLN A 92 3.45 -1.22 -16.26
N TYR A 93 2.40 -1.87 -15.76
CA TYR A 93 1.28 -2.37 -16.58
C TYR A 93 0.26 -1.29 -16.94
N ARG A 94 0.36 -0.06 -16.40
CA ARG A 94 -0.64 1.00 -16.64
C ARG A 94 -0.88 1.31 -18.12
N ALA A 95 0.18 1.24 -18.95
CA ALA A 95 0.09 1.54 -20.38
C ALA A 95 -0.60 0.41 -21.14
N GLN A 96 -0.31 -0.84 -20.77
CA GLN A 96 -0.94 -2.05 -21.34
C GLN A 96 -2.43 -2.12 -20.95
N MET A 97 -2.80 -1.56 -19.81
CA MET A 97 -4.16 -1.50 -19.29
C MET A 97 -4.91 -0.21 -19.66
N LYS A 98 -4.48 0.51 -20.71
CA LYS A 98 -5.16 1.74 -21.18
C LYS A 98 -6.66 1.46 -21.44
N GLY A 99 -7.53 2.31 -20.89
CA GLY A 99 -8.98 2.14 -20.93
C GLY A 99 -9.57 1.22 -19.85
N ARG A 100 -8.71 0.54 -19.07
CA ARG A 100 -9.08 -0.28 -17.90
C ARG A 100 -8.19 0.02 -16.68
N GLN A 101 -7.61 1.21 -16.62
CA GLN A 101 -6.65 1.55 -15.57
C GLN A 101 -7.35 1.65 -14.21
N GLU A 102 -8.59 2.12 -14.16
CA GLU A 102 -9.37 2.18 -12.91
C GLU A 102 -9.63 0.78 -12.34
N LEU A 103 -9.77 -0.25 -13.19
CA LEU A 103 -9.85 -1.64 -12.75
C LEU A 103 -8.51 -2.13 -12.19
N LEU A 104 -7.40 -1.82 -12.90
CA LEU A 104 -6.04 -2.19 -12.48
C LEU A 104 -5.73 -1.62 -11.10
N TYR A 105 -5.87 -0.31 -10.92
CA TYR A 105 -5.61 0.35 -9.63
C TYR A 105 -6.68 0.07 -8.59
N GLY A 106 -7.91 -0.25 -9.00
CA GLY A 106 -8.99 -0.67 -8.11
C GLY A 106 -8.69 -1.99 -7.40
N ILE A 107 -8.38 -3.03 -8.19
CA ILE A 107 -7.97 -4.33 -7.65
C ILE A 107 -6.61 -4.19 -6.92
N GLY A 108 -5.68 -3.44 -7.50
CA GLY A 108 -4.37 -3.18 -6.91
C GLY A 108 -4.45 -2.56 -5.52
N GLY A 109 -5.25 -1.52 -5.33
CA GLY A 109 -5.45 -0.87 -4.03
C GLY A 109 -6.05 -1.80 -2.99
N LEU A 110 -7.05 -2.61 -3.37
CA LEU A 110 -7.64 -3.61 -2.47
C LEU A 110 -6.67 -4.73 -2.11
N PHE A 111 -5.83 -5.16 -3.08
CA PHE A 111 -4.80 -6.15 -2.82
C PHE A 111 -3.74 -5.61 -1.85
N ILE A 112 -3.27 -4.37 -2.05
CA ILE A 112 -2.33 -3.70 -1.13
C ILE A 112 -2.94 -3.56 0.28
N MET A 113 -4.21 -3.16 0.38
CA MET A 113 -4.93 -3.13 1.66
C MET A 113 -4.91 -4.52 2.33
N GLY A 114 -5.27 -5.57 1.59
CA GLY A 114 -5.29 -6.94 2.11
C GLY A 114 -3.91 -7.41 2.62
N LEU A 115 -2.84 -7.09 1.88
CA LEU A 115 -1.47 -7.36 2.32
C LEU A 115 -1.09 -6.57 3.56
N GLY A 116 -1.47 -5.30 3.64
CA GLY A 116 -1.21 -4.47 4.83
C GLY A 116 -1.90 -5.00 6.07
N ILE A 117 -3.17 -5.41 5.98
CA ILE A 117 -3.89 -6.07 7.08
C ILE A 117 -3.15 -7.35 7.50
N ARG A 118 -2.75 -8.19 6.53
CA ARG A 118 -1.98 -9.41 6.81
C ARG A 118 -0.64 -9.14 7.49
N ALA A 119 0.04 -8.04 7.13
CA ALA A 119 1.30 -7.62 7.75
C ALA A 119 1.11 -7.17 9.20
N VAL A 120 0.01 -6.45 9.50
CA VAL A 120 -0.36 -6.05 10.87
C VAL A 120 -0.68 -7.28 11.73
N LEU A 121 -1.46 -8.22 11.20
CA LEU A 121 -1.84 -9.43 11.94
C LEU A 121 -0.66 -10.34 12.32
N GLN A 122 0.51 -10.17 11.70
CA GLN A 122 1.70 -10.94 12.04
C GLN A 122 2.50 -10.36 13.20
N VAL A 123 2.33 -9.08 13.48
CA VAL A 123 3.02 -8.38 14.57
C VAL A 123 2.10 -8.12 15.77
N ALA A 124 0.78 -8.26 15.60
CA ALA A 124 -0.22 -8.11 16.65
C ALA A 124 -0.43 -9.36 17.52
N THR A 125 0.35 -10.43 17.31
CA THR A 125 0.26 -11.73 17.99
C THR A 125 1.61 -12.14 18.52
#